data_AF-A0A834YVA8-F1
#
_entry.id   AF-A0A834YVA8-F1
#
_cell.length_a   1.000
_cell.length_b   1.000
_cell.length_c   1.000
_cell.angle_alpha   90.00
_cell.angle_beta   90.00
_cell.angle_gamma   90.00
#
_symmetry.space_group_name_H-M   'P 1'
#
loop_
_entity.id
_entity.type
_entity.pdbx_description
1 polymer ?
#
loop_
_entity_poly.entity_id
_entity_poly.type
_entity_poly.pdbx_seq_one_letter_code
_entity_poly.pdbx_strand_id
1 'polypeptide(L)'
;MVSSASLEDEELVTNFLETIVNLAPLLDLRIFSSSKPSYIKITEKRAVQAIMGMLGSSVKAWHCAAAELLGRLIINPDNEPFLLPFAPQIYKRLVDLLSLPAVDAQAAAVGALYNVVEVNMDCRLKLASERWAIGRLLKVIRTPHPVPEVCRKAAIILESLVSEPQNKALLVAYENVFAEILFADGRHSDTFARILYELTSRSNNKVTTGHGVWGFIQEDSLGMEEDLVRLEDKIESVVKFSGKLHVKDAGRRDVQSCWGEAFRPIKTDTPMLKSVMEEGMEEGVKLKIINAWSELTERFSRQHMITEEWKHRVGAAEKKATSEKTSLTIELIVLCAQLVTT
;
A
#
# COMPACT_ATOMS: atom_id res chain seq x y z
N MET A 1 52.52 -12.63 -5.81
CA MET A 1 53.23 -11.35 -5.60
C MET A 1 52.61 -10.35 -6.54
N VAL A 2 51.74 -9.48 -6.00
CA VAL A 2 51.19 -8.32 -6.72
C VAL A 2 52.30 -7.26 -6.72
N SER A 3 52.65 -6.68 -7.88
CA SER A 3 53.76 -5.73 -7.99
C SER A 3 53.40 -4.40 -7.33
N SER A 4 54.38 -3.69 -6.76
CA SER A 4 54.18 -2.38 -6.10
C SER A 4 53.51 -1.35 -7.01
N ALA A 5 53.80 -1.39 -8.32
CA ALA A 5 53.17 -0.52 -9.31
C ALA A 5 51.65 -0.75 -9.44
N SER A 6 51.18 -2.01 -9.31
CA SER A 6 49.73 -2.29 -9.37
C SER A 6 48.97 -1.84 -8.11
N LEU A 7 49.65 -1.74 -6.97
CA LEU A 7 49.07 -1.18 -5.74
C LEU A 7 48.97 0.36 -5.81
N GLU A 8 50.00 1.03 -6.33
CA GLU A 8 50.00 2.48 -6.54
C GLU A 8 48.88 2.92 -7.51
N ASP A 9 48.68 2.16 -8.59
CA ASP A 9 47.59 2.41 -9.54
C ASP A 9 46.20 2.23 -8.89
N GLU A 10 46.03 1.26 -7.97
CA GLU A 10 44.77 1.06 -7.24
C GLU A 10 44.45 2.21 -6.26
N GLU A 11 45.45 2.71 -5.54
CA GLU A 11 45.29 3.87 -4.65
C GLU A 11 44.96 5.13 -5.43
N LEU A 12 45.63 5.36 -6.57
CA LEU A 12 45.34 6.50 -7.45
C LEU A 12 43.91 6.45 -7.99
N VAL A 13 43.44 5.29 -8.45
CA VAL A 13 42.06 5.12 -8.94
C VAL A 13 41.05 5.35 -7.81
N THR A 14 41.36 4.89 -6.59
CA THR A 14 40.49 5.07 -5.43
C THR A 14 40.38 6.55 -5.03
N ASN A 15 41.51 7.25 -4.91
CA ASN A 15 41.53 8.69 -4.59
C ASN A 15 40.82 9.52 -5.67
N PHE A 16 41.00 9.17 -6.94
CA PHE A 16 40.30 9.79 -8.05
C PHE A 16 38.79 9.59 -7.97
N LEU A 17 38.34 8.36 -7.68
CA LEU A 17 36.93 8.03 -7.52
C LEU A 17 36.28 8.81 -6.38
N GLU A 18 36.92 8.86 -5.21
CA GLU A 18 36.44 9.65 -4.07
C GLU A 18 36.32 11.14 -4.42
N THR A 19 37.33 11.68 -5.11
CA THR A 19 37.32 13.07 -5.57
C THR A 19 36.14 13.34 -6.52
N ILE A 20 35.95 12.49 -7.53
CA ILE A 20 34.87 12.66 -8.50
C ILE A 20 33.50 12.50 -7.86
N VAL A 21 33.31 11.50 -6.98
CA VAL A 21 32.05 11.29 -6.26
C VAL A 21 31.67 12.55 -5.47
N ASN A 22 32.63 13.19 -4.80
CA ASN A 22 32.40 14.41 -4.04
C ASN A 22 32.07 15.63 -4.91
N LEU A 23 32.61 15.70 -6.13
CA LEU A 23 32.31 16.75 -7.09
C LEU A 23 31.07 16.47 -7.94
N ALA A 24 30.55 15.25 -7.94
CA ALA A 24 29.45 14.79 -8.80
C ALA A 24 28.20 15.70 -8.78
N PRO A 25 27.75 16.26 -7.64
CA PRO A 25 26.59 17.16 -7.64
C PRO A 25 26.78 18.45 -8.46
N LEU A 26 28.04 18.84 -8.72
CA LEU A 26 28.41 20.01 -9.52
C LEU A 26 28.88 19.62 -10.93
N LEU A 27 28.95 18.32 -11.23
CA LEU A 27 29.48 17.82 -12.49
C LEU A 27 28.39 17.81 -13.56
N ASP A 28 28.60 18.61 -14.59
CA ASP A 28 27.88 18.55 -15.84
C ASP A 28 28.73 17.81 -16.87
N LEU A 29 28.22 16.71 -17.41
CA LEU A 29 28.95 15.88 -18.37
C LEU A 29 29.30 16.63 -19.67
N ARG A 30 28.64 17.77 -19.97
CA ARG A 30 28.97 18.65 -21.10
C ARG A 30 30.38 19.26 -21.00
N ILE A 31 31.07 19.18 -19.85
CA ILE A 31 32.49 19.55 -19.79
C ILE A 31 33.36 18.72 -20.74
N PHE A 32 32.93 17.51 -21.09
CA PHE A 32 33.61 16.63 -22.05
C PHE A 32 33.20 16.90 -23.52
N SER A 33 32.33 17.89 -23.76
CA SER A 33 31.76 18.27 -25.05
C SER A 33 32.61 19.30 -25.83
N SER A 34 33.81 19.60 -25.33
CA SER A 34 34.60 20.72 -25.85
C SER A 34 35.05 20.50 -27.30
N SER A 35 34.82 21.50 -28.15
CA SER A 35 35.39 21.58 -29.50
C SER A 35 36.87 21.97 -29.51
N LYS A 36 37.44 22.33 -28.34
CA LYS A 36 38.85 22.69 -28.22
C LYS A 36 39.73 21.44 -28.30
N PRO A 37 40.89 21.51 -28.97
CA PRO A 37 41.81 20.39 -29.03
C PRO A 37 42.30 20.04 -27.62
N SER A 38 41.93 18.85 -27.15
CA SER A 38 42.45 18.24 -25.93
C SER A 38 43.43 17.14 -26.30
N TYR A 39 44.54 17.06 -25.56
CA TYR A 39 45.49 15.94 -25.65
C TYR A 39 44.85 14.62 -25.19
N ILE A 40 43.81 14.68 -24.35
CA ILE A 40 43.03 13.54 -23.88
C ILE A 40 41.64 13.59 -24.53
N LYS A 41 41.39 12.67 -25.49
CA LYS A 41 40.11 12.55 -26.20
C LYS A 41 39.08 11.78 -25.35
N ILE A 42 38.61 12.40 -24.27
CA ILE A 42 37.43 11.93 -23.53
C ILE A 42 36.19 12.66 -24.05
N THR A 43 35.13 11.91 -24.30
CA THR A 43 33.79 12.41 -24.64
C THR A 43 32.84 12.04 -23.51
N GLU A 44 31.67 12.67 -23.46
CA GLU A 44 30.60 12.36 -22.50
C GLU A 44 30.25 10.88 -22.55
N LYS A 45 30.10 10.32 -23.75
CA LYS A 45 29.85 8.89 -23.96
C LYS A 45 30.96 8.03 -23.37
N ARG A 46 32.23 8.39 -23.59
CA ARG A 46 33.37 7.65 -23.04
C ARG A 46 33.44 7.78 -21.51
N ALA A 47 33.10 8.94 -20.96
CA ALA A 47 33.03 9.14 -19.51
C ALA A 47 31.99 8.21 -18.88
N VAL A 48 30.77 8.16 -19.43
CA VAL A 48 29.72 7.24 -18.95
C VAL A 48 30.14 5.78 -19.12
N GLN A 49 30.76 5.41 -20.25
CA GLN A 49 31.30 4.05 -20.45
C GLN A 49 32.37 3.67 -19.43
N ALA A 50 33.25 4.60 -19.05
CA ALA A 50 34.25 4.37 -18.01
C ALA A 50 33.57 4.12 -16.65
N ILE A 51 32.55 4.91 -16.29
CA ILE A 51 31.75 4.71 -15.08
C ILE A 51 31.07 3.34 -15.11
N MET A 52 30.50 2.93 -16.24
CA MET A 52 29.92 1.60 -16.42
C MET A 52 30.95 0.47 -16.26
N GLY A 53 32.18 0.67 -16.76
CA GLY A 53 33.29 -0.25 -16.53
C GLY A 53 33.62 -0.42 -15.04
N MET A 54 33.67 0.69 -14.29
CA MET A 54 33.89 0.68 -12.85
C MET A 54 32.73 0.04 -12.08
N LEU A 55 31.48 0.31 -12.49
CA LEU A 55 30.29 -0.31 -11.91
C LEU A 55 30.27 -1.84 -12.11
N GLY A 56 30.82 -2.32 -13.24
CA GLY A 56 31.01 -3.73 -13.54
C GLY A 56 32.23 -4.38 -12.88
N SER A 57 33.07 -3.61 -12.18
CA SER A 57 34.31 -4.10 -11.60
C SER A 57 34.10 -5.13 -10.49
N SER A 58 35.04 -6.06 -10.37
CA SER A 58 35.18 -6.97 -9.22
C SER A 58 35.75 -6.27 -7.99
N VAL A 59 36.37 -5.10 -8.14
CA VAL A 59 36.90 -4.30 -7.04
C VAL A 59 35.75 -3.63 -6.31
N LYS A 60 35.53 -4.00 -5.04
CA LYS A 60 34.40 -3.51 -4.22
C LYS A 60 34.34 -1.98 -4.17
N ALA A 61 35.46 -1.33 -3.89
CA ALA A 61 35.53 0.12 -3.81
C ALA A 61 35.07 0.79 -5.12
N TRP A 62 35.42 0.22 -6.27
CA TRP A 62 35.13 0.82 -7.57
C TRP A 62 33.65 0.73 -7.93
N HIS A 63 33.02 -0.42 -7.75
CA HIS A 63 31.59 -0.51 -8.05
C HIS A 63 30.73 0.25 -7.04
N CYS A 64 31.17 0.39 -5.79
CA CYS A 64 30.49 1.23 -4.80
C CYS A 64 30.55 2.70 -5.21
N ALA A 65 31.75 3.21 -5.47
CA ALA A 65 31.94 4.59 -5.89
C ALA A 65 31.25 4.90 -7.22
N ALA A 66 31.27 3.97 -8.19
CA ALA A 66 30.56 4.13 -9.45
C ALA A 66 29.04 4.17 -9.28
N ALA A 67 28.47 3.33 -8.40
CA ALA A 67 27.04 3.35 -8.09
C ALA A 67 26.66 4.70 -7.46
N GLU A 68 27.43 5.17 -6.49
CA GLU A 68 27.22 6.46 -5.85
C GLU A 68 27.36 7.63 -6.83
N LEU A 69 28.39 7.61 -7.67
CA LEU A 69 28.61 8.60 -8.72
C LEU A 69 27.41 8.69 -9.67
N LEU A 70 26.92 7.56 -10.18
CA LEU A 70 25.73 7.53 -11.03
C LEU A 70 24.50 8.10 -10.32
N GLY A 71 24.30 7.72 -9.04
CA GLY A 71 23.23 8.25 -8.21
C GLY A 71 23.30 9.76 -8.01
N ARG A 72 24.49 10.36 -7.94
CA ARG A 72 24.67 11.80 -7.80
C ARG A 72 24.55 12.53 -9.14
N LEU A 73 25.07 11.96 -10.22
CA LEU A 73 25.01 12.58 -11.55
C LEU A 73 23.59 12.68 -12.10
N ILE A 74 22.74 11.69 -11.83
CA ILE A 74 21.36 11.66 -12.34
C ILE A 74 20.47 12.74 -11.72
N ILE A 75 20.87 13.33 -10.59
CA ILE A 75 20.15 14.45 -9.96
C ILE A 75 20.21 15.70 -10.85
N ASN A 76 21.28 15.87 -11.63
CA ASN A 76 21.40 16.99 -12.55
C ASN A 76 20.67 16.66 -13.88
N PRO A 77 19.59 17.37 -14.23
CA PRO A 77 18.82 17.08 -15.44
C PRO A 77 19.64 17.27 -16.73
N ASP A 78 20.68 18.12 -16.71
CA ASP A 78 21.58 18.28 -17.85
C ASP A 78 22.39 17.01 -18.15
N ASN A 79 22.52 16.11 -17.18
CA ASN A 79 23.20 14.82 -17.36
C ASN A 79 22.29 13.72 -17.92
N GLU A 80 20.97 13.84 -17.80
CA GLU A 80 20.01 12.80 -18.23
C GLU A 80 20.21 12.35 -19.69
N PRO A 81 20.38 13.24 -20.70
CA PRO A 81 20.55 12.81 -22.09
C PRO A 81 21.76 11.90 -22.31
N PHE A 82 22.77 11.98 -21.45
CA PHE A 82 23.98 11.16 -21.52
C PHE A 82 23.86 9.85 -20.73
N LEU A 83 23.09 9.85 -19.65
CA LEU A 83 22.91 8.69 -18.76
C LEU A 83 21.79 7.76 -19.23
N LEU A 84 20.65 8.30 -19.67
CA LEU A 84 19.46 7.53 -20.06
C LEU A 84 19.70 6.51 -21.18
N PRO A 85 20.59 6.74 -22.19
CA PRO A 85 20.95 5.71 -23.16
C PRO A 85 21.57 4.45 -22.55
N PHE A 86 22.13 4.54 -21.34
CA PHE A 86 22.72 3.43 -20.59
C PHE A 86 21.80 2.89 -19.48
N ALA A 87 20.61 3.49 -19.28
CA ALA A 87 19.71 3.18 -18.18
C ALA A 87 19.43 1.67 -17.98
N PRO A 88 19.14 0.86 -19.02
CA PRO A 88 18.93 -0.58 -18.82
C PRO A 88 20.14 -1.31 -18.21
N GLN A 89 21.36 -0.92 -18.60
CA GLN A 89 22.59 -1.52 -18.07
C GLN A 89 22.85 -1.03 -16.64
N ILE A 90 22.56 0.24 -16.37
CA ILE A 90 22.65 0.84 -15.03
C ILE A 90 21.70 0.12 -14.08
N TYR A 91 20.41 0.01 -14.42
CA TYR A 91 19.39 -0.60 -13.56
C TYR A 91 19.71 -2.05 -13.24
N LYS A 92 19.98 -2.87 -14.27
CA LYS A 92 20.40 -4.25 -14.09
C LYS A 92 21.56 -4.36 -13.09
N ARG A 93 22.59 -3.53 -13.26
CA ARG A 93 23.78 -3.62 -12.41
C ARG A 93 23.54 -3.11 -10.99
N LEU A 94 22.81 -2.01 -10.80
CA LEU A 94 22.43 -1.52 -9.47
C LEU A 94 21.56 -2.55 -8.74
N VAL A 95 20.62 -3.18 -9.43
CA VAL A 95 19.78 -4.26 -8.89
C VAL A 95 20.61 -5.49 -8.52
N ASP A 96 21.67 -5.82 -9.28
CA ASP A 96 22.65 -6.86 -8.92
C ASP A 96 23.41 -6.54 -7.62
N LEU A 97 23.81 -5.29 -7.43
CA LEU A 97 24.50 -4.86 -6.21
C LEU A 97 23.63 -5.01 -4.95
N LEU A 98 22.30 -4.90 -5.05
CA LEU A 98 21.38 -5.14 -3.92
C LEU A 98 21.50 -6.55 -3.32
N SER A 99 21.98 -7.53 -4.09
CA SER A 99 22.13 -8.91 -3.61
C SER A 99 23.52 -9.26 -3.10
N LEU A 100 24.49 -8.36 -3.25
CA LEU A 100 25.84 -8.59 -2.73
C LEU A 100 25.83 -8.49 -1.20
N PRO A 101 26.55 -9.37 -0.49
CA PRO A 101 26.76 -9.27 0.96
C PRO A 101 27.80 -8.17 1.28
N ALA A 102 27.59 -6.99 0.72
CA ALA A 102 28.48 -5.84 0.79
C ALA A 102 27.65 -4.62 1.17
N VAL A 103 27.64 -4.30 2.45
CA VAL A 103 26.85 -3.21 3.08
C VAL A 103 26.99 -1.90 2.29
N ASP A 104 28.22 -1.48 2.00
CA ASP A 104 28.47 -0.22 1.28
C ASP A 104 27.94 -0.24 -0.16
N ALA A 105 28.05 -1.40 -0.84
CA ALA A 105 27.56 -1.57 -2.20
C ALA A 105 26.04 -1.54 -2.26
N GLN A 106 25.38 -2.21 -1.30
CA GLN A 106 23.93 -2.17 -1.15
C GLN A 106 23.45 -0.75 -0.84
N ALA A 107 24.11 -0.04 0.08
CA ALA A 107 23.78 1.34 0.43
C ALA A 107 23.93 2.29 -0.77
N ALA A 108 25.05 2.20 -1.51
CA ALA A 108 25.28 2.99 -2.71
C ALA A 108 24.25 2.68 -3.81
N ALA A 109 23.94 1.40 -4.02
CA ALA A 109 22.95 0.99 -5.02
C ALA A 109 21.54 1.46 -4.67
N VAL A 110 21.10 1.31 -3.41
CA VAL A 110 19.81 1.85 -2.96
C VAL A 110 19.78 3.37 -3.08
N GLY A 111 20.85 4.06 -2.71
CA GLY A 111 20.95 5.51 -2.86
C GLY A 111 20.81 5.95 -4.32
N ALA A 112 21.47 5.26 -5.24
CA ALA A 112 21.37 5.54 -6.67
C ALA A 112 19.97 5.25 -7.23
N LEU A 113 19.37 4.11 -6.87
CA LEU A 113 18.02 3.74 -7.30
C LEU A 113 16.96 4.70 -6.74
N TYR A 114 17.14 5.18 -5.50
CA TYR A 114 16.29 6.21 -4.90
C TYR A 114 16.30 7.49 -5.72
N ASN A 115 17.47 7.96 -6.13
CA ASN A 115 17.54 9.16 -6.97
C ASN A 115 16.95 8.91 -8.37
N VAL A 116 17.18 7.73 -8.96
CA VAL A 116 16.63 7.36 -10.28
C VAL A 116 15.10 7.42 -10.31
N VAL A 117 14.41 6.92 -9.28
CA VAL A 117 12.93 6.91 -9.30
C VAL A 117 12.30 8.30 -9.16
N GLU A 118 13.07 9.26 -8.65
CA GLU A 118 12.62 10.66 -8.49
C GLU A 118 12.77 11.48 -9.78
N VAL A 119 13.55 11.02 -10.76
CA VAL A 119 13.85 11.77 -11.99
C VAL A 119 12.59 11.96 -12.84
N ASN A 120 11.99 10.86 -13.30
CA ASN A 120 10.80 10.88 -14.15
C ASN A 120 10.04 9.55 -14.14
N MET A 121 8.83 9.56 -14.70
CA MET A 121 7.96 8.40 -14.83
C MET A 121 8.64 7.23 -15.58
N ASP A 122 9.36 7.51 -16.67
CA ASP A 122 10.01 6.47 -17.48
C ASP A 122 11.07 5.69 -16.67
N CYS A 123 11.81 6.35 -15.78
CA CYS A 123 12.74 5.71 -14.86
C CYS A 123 12.03 4.73 -13.91
N ARG A 124 10.87 5.12 -13.36
CA ARG A 124 10.06 4.26 -12.49
C ARG A 124 9.51 3.03 -13.23
N LEU A 125 8.98 3.22 -14.43
CA LEU A 125 8.45 2.12 -15.25
C LEU A 125 9.56 1.12 -15.62
N LYS A 126 10.74 1.62 -16.04
CA LYS A 126 11.88 0.78 -16.40
C LYS A 126 12.48 0.06 -15.19
N LEU A 127 12.58 0.71 -14.03
CA LEU A 127 13.08 0.05 -12.82
C LEU A 127 12.13 -1.05 -12.33
N ALA A 128 10.81 -0.81 -12.33
CA ALA A 128 9.85 -1.84 -11.94
C ALA A 128 9.86 -3.04 -12.89
N SER A 129 10.15 -2.81 -14.17
CA SER A 129 10.30 -3.85 -15.19
C SER A 129 11.65 -4.57 -15.12
N GLU A 130 12.64 -4.04 -14.39
CA GLU A 130 13.94 -4.69 -14.23
C GLU A 130 13.80 -5.97 -13.41
N ARG A 131 14.40 -7.05 -13.92
CA ARG A 131 14.22 -8.38 -13.36
C ARG A 131 14.77 -8.39 -11.94
N TRP A 132 13.95 -8.87 -11.01
CA TRP A 132 14.27 -9.00 -9.58
C TRP A 132 14.38 -7.68 -8.79
N ALA A 133 14.13 -6.51 -9.40
CA ALA A 133 14.23 -5.23 -8.70
C ALA A 133 13.37 -5.20 -7.43
N ILE A 134 12.05 -5.46 -7.58
CA ILE A 134 11.08 -5.46 -6.47
C ILE A 134 11.47 -6.49 -5.39
N GLY A 135 11.74 -7.74 -5.78
CA GLY A 135 12.10 -8.80 -4.85
C GLY A 135 13.40 -8.53 -4.08
N ARG A 136 14.39 -7.90 -4.71
CA ARG A 136 15.67 -7.56 -4.05
C ARG A 136 15.53 -6.35 -3.12
N LEU A 137 14.73 -5.35 -3.49
CA LEU A 137 14.37 -4.26 -2.58
C LEU A 137 13.65 -4.79 -1.34
N LEU A 138 12.69 -5.71 -1.51
CA LEU A 138 12.02 -6.37 -0.38
C LEU A 138 13.00 -7.15 0.50
N LYS A 139 13.98 -7.83 -0.09
CA LYS A 139 15.03 -8.51 0.67
C LYS A 139 15.86 -7.53 1.52
N VAL A 140 16.20 -6.35 0.99
CA VAL A 140 16.91 -5.29 1.73
C VAL A 140 16.07 -4.74 2.89
N ILE A 141 14.75 -4.67 2.74
CA ILE A 141 13.85 -4.21 3.80
C ILE A 141 13.70 -5.27 4.91
N ARG A 142 13.53 -6.54 4.52
CA ARG A 142 13.34 -7.66 5.48
C ARG A 142 14.62 -8.05 6.22
N THR A 143 15.79 -7.80 5.65
CA THR A 143 17.08 -8.13 6.26
C THR A 143 17.65 -6.85 6.88
N PRO A 144 17.73 -6.71 8.21
CA PRO A 144 18.18 -5.48 8.84
C PRO A 144 19.56 -5.04 8.33
N HIS A 145 19.61 -3.89 7.64
CA HIS A 145 20.85 -3.26 7.23
C HIS A 145 21.42 -2.43 8.41
N PRO A 146 22.76 -2.38 8.61
CA PRO A 146 23.34 -1.61 9.72
C PRO A 146 23.06 -0.10 9.64
N VAL A 147 22.67 0.39 8.46
CA VAL A 147 22.23 1.77 8.22
C VAL A 147 20.71 1.77 7.98
N PRO A 148 19.87 2.19 8.95
CA PRO A 148 18.40 2.13 8.84
C PRO A 148 17.84 2.93 7.65
N GLU A 149 18.52 4.01 7.28
CA GLU A 149 18.17 4.86 6.14
C GLU A 149 18.14 4.10 4.81
N VAL A 150 18.93 3.02 4.67
CA VAL A 150 18.93 2.18 3.47
C VAL A 150 17.62 1.42 3.34
N CYS A 151 17.12 0.81 4.42
CA CYS A 151 15.82 0.13 4.42
C CYS A 151 14.68 1.13 4.17
N ARG A 152 14.75 2.33 4.77
CA ARG A 152 13.76 3.40 4.56
C ARG A 152 13.70 3.84 3.09
N LYS A 153 14.85 4.11 2.46
CA LYS A 153 14.92 4.45 1.03
C LYS A 153 14.42 3.32 0.14
N ALA A 154 14.73 2.07 0.46
CA ALA A 154 14.21 0.91 -0.29
C ALA A 154 12.68 0.83 -0.24
N ALA A 155 12.06 1.11 0.92
CA ALA A 155 10.62 1.17 1.04
C ALA A 155 10.00 2.31 0.23
N ILE A 156 10.62 3.51 0.24
CA ILE A 156 10.16 4.65 -0.57
C ILE A 156 10.32 4.38 -2.06
N ILE A 157 11.39 3.68 -2.49
CA ILE A 157 11.51 3.26 -3.89
C ILE A 157 10.28 2.43 -4.28
N LEU A 158 9.91 1.42 -3.48
CA LEU A 158 8.73 0.59 -3.77
C LEU A 158 7.44 1.41 -3.80
N GLU A 159 7.31 2.40 -2.92
CA GLU A 159 6.20 3.34 -2.93
C GLU A 159 6.16 4.19 -4.21
N SER A 160 7.28 4.79 -4.61
CA SER A 160 7.35 5.54 -5.87
C SER A 160 7.07 4.62 -7.08
N LEU A 161 7.44 3.34 -7.02
CA LEU A 161 7.11 2.41 -8.09
C LEU A 161 5.61 2.09 -8.17
N VAL A 162 4.91 1.96 -7.04
CA VAL A 162 3.47 1.62 -7.01
C VAL A 162 2.57 2.78 -7.40
N SER A 163 3.04 4.03 -7.22
CA SER A 163 2.28 5.21 -7.62
C SER A 163 2.05 5.30 -9.13
N GLU A 164 2.81 4.54 -9.93
CA GLU A 164 2.61 4.44 -11.37
C GLU A 164 1.60 3.34 -11.73
N PRO A 165 0.44 3.67 -12.34
CA PRO A 165 -0.60 2.69 -12.66
C PRO A 165 -0.12 1.50 -13.48
N GLN A 166 0.82 1.72 -14.41
CA GLN A 166 1.37 0.67 -15.27
C GLN A 166 2.21 -0.36 -14.51
N ASN A 167 2.73 0.00 -13.33
CA ASN A 167 3.53 -0.89 -12.49
C ASN A 167 2.67 -1.75 -11.55
N LYS A 168 1.40 -1.38 -11.30
CA LYS A 168 0.54 -2.08 -10.33
C LYS A 168 0.45 -3.59 -10.59
N ALA A 169 0.33 -4.00 -11.85
CA ALA A 169 0.29 -5.42 -12.24
C ALA A 169 1.57 -6.20 -11.88
N LEU A 170 2.73 -5.54 -11.84
CA LEU A 170 4.00 -6.15 -11.43
C LEU A 170 4.11 -6.24 -9.90
N LEU A 171 3.62 -5.22 -9.19
CA LEU A 171 3.74 -5.13 -7.73
C LEU A 171 2.66 -5.93 -6.99
N VAL A 172 1.47 -6.14 -7.59
CA VAL A 172 0.39 -6.94 -6.96
C VAL A 172 0.82 -8.37 -6.66
N ALA A 173 1.75 -8.93 -7.43
CA ALA A 173 2.32 -10.25 -7.17
C ALA A 173 3.08 -10.34 -5.82
N TYR A 174 3.42 -9.20 -5.22
CA TYR A 174 4.12 -9.10 -3.93
C TYR A 174 3.21 -8.61 -2.79
N GLU A 175 1.90 -8.48 -3.03
CA GLU A 175 0.92 -7.97 -2.06
C GLU A 175 0.99 -8.67 -0.70
N ASN A 176 1.11 -10.01 -0.69
CA ASN A 176 1.24 -10.77 0.55
C ASN A 176 2.48 -10.38 1.34
N VAL A 177 3.60 -10.13 0.64
CA VAL A 177 4.86 -9.73 1.27
C VAL A 177 4.73 -8.31 1.83
N PHE A 178 3.99 -7.43 1.15
CA PHE A 178 3.71 -6.09 1.65
C PHE A 178 2.87 -6.12 2.92
N ALA A 179 1.82 -6.96 2.96
CA ALA A 179 1.00 -7.17 4.15
C ALA A 179 1.81 -7.78 5.31
N GLU A 180 2.64 -8.79 5.04
CA GLU A 180 3.57 -9.34 6.03
C GLU A 180 4.44 -8.24 6.66
N ILE A 181 5.05 -7.37 5.84
CA ILE A 181 5.92 -6.30 6.34
C ILE A 181 5.11 -5.26 7.14
N LEU A 182 3.93 -4.88 6.65
CA LEU A 182 3.02 -3.95 7.34
C LEU A 182 2.73 -4.39 8.78
N PHE A 183 2.40 -5.67 8.96
CA PHE A 183 2.01 -6.22 10.26
C PHE A 183 3.18 -6.72 11.12
N ALA A 184 4.35 -7.00 10.52
CA ALA A 184 5.51 -7.50 11.26
C ALA A 184 6.31 -6.39 11.96
N ASP A 185 6.43 -5.19 11.37
CA ASP A 185 7.31 -4.14 11.86
C ASP A 185 6.74 -2.74 11.70
N GLY A 186 6.55 -2.04 12.83
CA GLY A 186 6.08 -0.65 12.92
C GLY A 186 6.89 0.37 12.13
N ARG A 187 8.17 0.11 11.84
CA ARG A 187 9.09 1.09 11.22
C ARG A 187 8.70 1.49 9.80
N HIS A 188 8.05 0.60 9.07
CA HIS A 188 7.67 0.81 7.67
C HIS A 188 6.16 0.70 7.45
N SER A 189 5.37 0.52 8.51
CA SER A 189 3.92 0.29 8.42
C SER A 189 3.19 1.37 7.64
N ASP A 190 3.51 2.65 7.85
CA ASP A 190 2.87 3.74 7.11
C ASP A 190 3.11 3.65 5.59
N THR A 191 4.36 3.43 5.17
CA THR A 191 4.73 3.26 3.76
C THR A 191 4.06 2.03 3.15
N PHE A 192 4.04 0.89 3.85
CA PHE A 192 3.42 -0.32 3.30
C PHE A 192 1.90 -0.28 3.32
N ALA A 193 1.27 0.45 4.25
CA ALA A 193 -0.15 0.74 4.21
C ALA A 193 -0.51 1.59 2.98
N ARG A 194 0.28 2.64 2.68
CA ARG A 194 0.13 3.43 1.46
C ARG A 194 0.32 2.59 0.20
N ILE A 195 1.33 1.71 0.18
CA ILE A 195 1.55 0.80 -0.96
C ILE A 195 0.34 -0.10 -1.20
N LEU A 196 -0.18 -0.75 -0.15
CA LEU A 196 -1.35 -1.62 -0.27
C LEU A 196 -2.60 -0.85 -0.67
N TYR A 197 -2.81 0.33 -0.10
CA TYR A 197 -3.89 1.23 -0.49
C TYR A 197 -3.80 1.59 -1.98
N GLU A 198 -2.60 1.91 -2.49
CA GLU A 198 -2.43 2.20 -3.90
C GLU A 198 -2.64 0.98 -4.81
N LEU A 199 -2.33 -0.25 -4.35
CA LEU A 199 -2.64 -1.44 -5.14
C LEU A 199 -4.13 -1.73 -5.24
N THR A 200 -4.87 -1.46 -4.16
CA THR A 200 -6.32 -1.72 -4.09
C THR A 200 -7.15 -0.55 -4.62
N SER A 201 -6.60 0.67 -4.65
CA SER A 201 -7.24 1.83 -5.25
C SER A 201 -7.47 1.58 -6.74
N ARG A 202 -8.74 1.61 -7.16
CA ARG A 202 -9.15 1.31 -8.55
C ARG A 202 -8.43 2.26 -9.53
N SER A 203 -7.34 1.79 -10.14
CA SER A 203 -6.86 2.38 -11.38
C SER A 203 -7.83 1.95 -12.49
N ASN A 204 -8.36 2.91 -13.24
CA ASN A 204 -9.41 2.77 -14.24
C ASN A 204 -9.02 1.92 -15.49
N ASN A 205 -8.48 0.71 -15.30
CA ASN A 205 -8.16 -0.23 -16.36
C ASN A 205 -8.83 -1.58 -16.07
N LYS A 206 -9.61 -2.03 -17.05
CA LYS A 206 -10.36 -3.29 -17.03
C LYS A 206 -9.47 -4.46 -16.64
N VAL A 207 -9.82 -5.08 -15.51
CA VAL A 207 -9.68 -6.49 -15.12
C VAL A 207 -8.56 -7.26 -15.83
N THR A 208 -7.49 -7.55 -15.08
CA THR A 208 -6.75 -8.80 -15.26
C THR A 208 -6.74 -9.51 -13.91
N THR A 209 -7.44 -10.63 -13.87
CA THR A 209 -7.60 -11.53 -12.71
C THR A 209 -6.28 -12.23 -12.39
N GLY A 210 -5.40 -11.54 -11.67
CA GLY A 210 -4.33 -12.18 -10.90
C GLY A 210 -4.89 -12.60 -9.55
N HIS A 211 -4.99 -13.90 -9.29
CA HIS A 211 -5.45 -14.46 -8.03
C HIS A 211 -4.42 -14.17 -6.91
N GLY A 212 -4.52 -13.00 -6.28
CA GLY A 212 -3.87 -12.68 -5.01
C GLY A 212 -4.65 -13.30 -3.83
N VAL A 213 -4.09 -13.28 -2.63
CA VAL A 213 -4.67 -13.89 -1.41
C VAL A 213 -6.08 -13.37 -1.08
N TRP A 214 -6.47 -12.21 -1.61
CA TRP A 214 -7.84 -11.71 -1.55
C TRP A 214 -8.84 -12.45 -2.43
N GLY A 215 -8.42 -13.29 -3.38
CA GLY A 215 -9.30 -14.13 -4.20
C GLY A 215 -10.05 -15.18 -3.39
N PHE A 216 -9.50 -15.62 -2.25
CA PHE A 216 -10.22 -16.48 -1.30
C PHE A 216 -11.23 -15.72 -0.46
N ILE A 217 -11.02 -14.41 -0.27
CA ILE A 217 -12.04 -13.57 0.36
C ILE A 217 -13.08 -13.18 -0.68
N GLN A 218 -12.75 -13.06 -1.97
CA GLN A 218 -13.65 -12.49 -2.98
C GLN A 218 -14.83 -13.38 -3.39
N GLU A 219 -14.73 -14.71 -3.35
CA GLU A 219 -15.90 -15.58 -3.59
C GLU A 219 -16.88 -15.59 -2.41
N ASP A 220 -16.38 -15.51 -1.17
CA ASP A 220 -17.24 -15.43 0.04
C ASP A 220 -17.71 -13.98 0.32
N SER A 221 -16.94 -12.96 -0.07
CA SER A 221 -17.27 -11.54 0.11
C SER A 221 -18.14 -10.96 -1.00
N LEU A 222 -18.17 -11.53 -2.22
CA LEU A 222 -19.22 -11.17 -3.19
C LEU A 222 -20.60 -11.64 -2.72
N GLY A 223 -20.68 -12.80 -2.05
CA GLY A 223 -21.89 -13.25 -1.37
C GLY A 223 -22.25 -12.33 -0.20
N MET A 224 -21.29 -12.02 0.67
CA MET A 224 -21.52 -11.12 1.80
C MET A 224 -21.86 -9.69 1.41
N GLU A 225 -21.24 -9.13 0.36
CA GLU A 225 -21.49 -7.74 -0.08
C GLU A 225 -22.86 -7.64 -0.76
N GLU A 226 -23.29 -8.65 -1.54
CA GLU A 226 -24.68 -8.75 -2.00
C GLU A 226 -25.67 -8.90 -0.85
N ASP A 227 -25.33 -9.71 0.16
CA ASP A 227 -26.18 -9.95 1.32
C ASP A 227 -26.25 -8.74 2.28
N LEU A 228 -25.16 -7.97 2.38
CA LEU A 228 -25.10 -6.68 3.09
C LEU A 228 -25.90 -5.60 2.38
N VAL A 229 -25.79 -5.50 1.06
CA VAL A 229 -26.61 -4.57 0.25
C VAL A 229 -28.10 -4.94 0.35
N ARG A 230 -28.43 -6.24 0.27
CA ARG A 230 -29.81 -6.72 0.51
C ARG A 230 -30.31 -6.41 1.90
N LEU A 231 -29.45 -6.45 2.92
CA LEU A 231 -29.80 -6.10 4.28
C LEU A 231 -30.02 -4.59 4.43
N GLU A 232 -29.14 -3.76 3.87
CA GLU A 232 -29.30 -2.29 3.85
C GLU A 232 -30.64 -1.92 3.18
N ASP A 233 -30.97 -2.51 2.04
CA ASP A 233 -32.25 -2.29 1.33
C ASP A 233 -33.46 -2.73 2.16
N LYS A 234 -33.37 -3.87 2.86
CA LYS A 234 -34.44 -4.36 3.76
C LYS A 234 -34.63 -3.43 4.95
N ILE A 235 -33.55 -2.97 5.58
CA ILE A 235 -33.60 -2.02 6.70
C ILE A 235 -34.20 -0.69 6.22
N GLU A 236 -33.75 -0.17 5.08
CA GLU A 236 -34.27 1.07 4.53
C GLU A 236 -35.74 0.94 4.13
N SER A 237 -36.18 -0.22 3.63
CA SER A 237 -37.59 -0.53 3.36
C SER A 237 -38.44 -0.51 4.63
N VAL A 238 -37.95 -1.08 5.73
CA VAL A 238 -38.64 -1.02 7.04
C VAL A 238 -38.69 0.41 7.57
N VAL A 239 -37.62 1.19 7.44
CA VAL A 239 -37.59 2.61 7.81
C VAL A 239 -38.57 3.43 6.96
N LYS A 240 -38.64 3.19 5.64
CA LYS A 240 -39.60 3.83 4.74
C LYS A 240 -41.04 3.41 5.04
N PHE A 241 -41.29 2.14 5.35
CA PHE A 241 -42.60 1.64 5.77
C PHE A 241 -43.06 2.28 7.08
N SER A 242 -42.14 2.45 8.05
CA SER A 242 -42.41 3.17 9.30
C SER A 242 -42.86 4.60 9.09
N GLY A 243 -42.26 5.29 8.10
CA GLY A 243 -42.62 6.67 7.76
C GLY A 243 -44.01 6.80 7.15
N LYS A 244 -44.53 5.73 6.54
CA LYS A 244 -45.85 5.68 5.90
C LYS A 244 -46.96 5.23 6.85
N LEU A 245 -46.63 4.54 7.94
CA LEU A 245 -47.61 4.22 9.00
C LEU A 245 -47.93 5.49 9.82
N HIS A 246 -48.91 6.26 9.38
CA HIS A 246 -49.54 7.26 10.21
C HIS A 246 -50.53 6.60 11.17
N VAL A 247 -50.22 6.64 12.47
CA VAL A 247 -50.96 6.02 13.58
C VAL A 247 -52.36 6.61 13.81
N LYS A 248 -52.86 7.48 12.92
CA LYS A 248 -54.15 8.14 13.14
C LYS A 248 -55.37 7.24 12.96
N ASP A 249 -55.27 6.11 12.23
CA ASP A 249 -56.43 5.28 11.90
C ASP A 249 -56.28 3.76 12.15
N ALA A 250 -55.15 3.29 12.70
CA ALA A 250 -54.92 1.85 12.96
C ALA A 250 -55.02 1.52 14.45
N GLY A 251 -55.87 0.56 14.82
CA GLY A 251 -55.95 0.06 16.20
C GLY A 251 -54.63 -0.61 16.62
N ARG A 252 -54.31 -0.59 17.93
CA ARG A 252 -53.06 -1.17 18.50
C ARG A 252 -52.70 -2.57 17.97
N ARG A 253 -53.71 -3.42 17.74
CA ARG A 253 -53.53 -4.79 17.22
C ARG A 253 -53.14 -4.84 15.74
N ASP A 254 -53.67 -3.92 14.94
CA ASP A 254 -53.36 -3.85 13.50
C ASP A 254 -51.93 -3.34 13.29
N VAL A 255 -51.50 -2.39 14.11
CA VAL A 255 -50.12 -1.88 14.10
C VAL A 255 -49.13 -3.01 14.43
N GLN A 256 -49.38 -3.81 15.46
CA GLN A 256 -48.50 -4.94 15.83
C GLN A 256 -48.43 -6.01 14.72
N SER A 257 -49.55 -6.31 14.05
CA SER A 257 -49.57 -7.22 12.90
C SER A 257 -48.80 -6.68 11.70
N CYS A 258 -48.99 -5.40 11.34
CA CYS A 258 -48.29 -4.76 10.23
C CYS A 258 -46.77 -4.70 10.46
N TRP A 259 -46.33 -4.46 11.70
CA TRP A 259 -44.91 -4.53 12.05
C TRP A 259 -44.38 -5.95 12.07
N GLY A 260 -45.14 -6.93 12.56
CA GLY A 260 -44.79 -8.35 12.48
C GLY A 260 -44.55 -8.83 11.04
N GLU A 261 -45.30 -8.31 10.08
CA GLU A 261 -45.06 -8.56 8.65
C GLU A 261 -43.84 -7.80 8.10
N ALA A 262 -43.65 -6.53 8.49
CA ALA A 262 -42.51 -5.73 8.05
C ALA A 262 -41.16 -6.28 8.54
N PHE A 263 -41.10 -6.86 9.75
CA PHE A 263 -39.88 -7.45 10.33
C PHE A 263 -39.67 -8.93 9.98
N ARG A 264 -40.66 -9.60 9.36
CA ARG A 264 -40.57 -11.03 8.98
C ARG A 264 -39.32 -11.35 8.12
N PRO A 265 -38.94 -10.52 7.11
CA PRO A 265 -37.75 -10.78 6.30
C PRO A 265 -36.43 -10.66 7.07
N ILE A 266 -36.37 -9.80 8.10
CA ILE A 266 -35.17 -9.63 8.93
C ILE A 266 -35.03 -10.81 9.92
N LYS A 267 -36.16 -11.34 10.38
CA LYS A 267 -36.22 -12.51 11.28
C LYS A 267 -35.73 -13.79 10.61
N THR A 268 -36.07 -14.02 9.33
CA THR A 268 -35.61 -15.21 8.60
C THR A 268 -34.10 -15.21 8.37
N ASP A 269 -33.49 -14.03 8.31
CA ASP A 269 -32.07 -13.86 7.98
C ASP A 269 -31.19 -13.68 9.23
N THR A 270 -31.76 -13.80 10.43
CA THR A 270 -31.05 -13.65 11.71
C THR A 270 -29.83 -14.58 11.88
N PRO A 271 -29.84 -15.85 11.42
CA PRO A 271 -28.66 -16.70 11.46
C PRO A 271 -27.53 -16.20 10.54
N MET A 272 -27.87 -15.67 9.37
CA MET A 272 -26.93 -15.09 8.40
C MET A 272 -26.31 -13.80 8.96
N LEU A 273 -27.14 -12.94 9.56
CA LEU A 273 -26.67 -11.72 10.23
C LEU A 273 -25.67 -12.00 11.35
N LYS A 274 -25.90 -13.09 12.09
CA LYS A 274 -25.01 -13.50 13.17
C LYS A 274 -23.63 -13.92 12.63
N SER A 275 -23.55 -14.69 11.54
CA SER A 275 -22.26 -15.07 10.95
C SER A 275 -21.54 -13.86 10.32
N VAL A 276 -22.28 -13.01 9.60
CA VAL A 276 -21.74 -11.78 8.97
C VAL A 276 -21.13 -10.82 9.99
N MET A 277 -21.69 -10.75 11.20
CA MET A 277 -21.19 -9.86 12.24
C MET A 277 -20.04 -10.48 13.07
N GLU A 278 -19.99 -11.81 13.19
CA GLU A 278 -18.89 -12.54 13.85
C GLU A 278 -17.59 -12.55 13.00
N GLU A 279 -17.71 -12.44 11.67
CA GLU A 279 -16.57 -12.48 10.72
C GLU A 279 -15.93 -11.12 10.41
N GLY A 280 -16.24 -10.08 11.19
CA GLY A 280 -15.46 -8.82 11.16
C GLY A 280 -15.99 -7.77 10.19
N MET A 281 -17.25 -7.37 10.36
CA MET A 281 -17.87 -6.26 9.62
C MET A 281 -17.10 -4.92 9.74
N GLU A 282 -16.98 -4.19 8.63
CA GLU A 282 -16.37 -2.85 8.60
C GLU A 282 -17.05 -1.86 9.56
N GLU A 283 -16.26 -1.05 10.27
CA GLU A 283 -16.75 -0.12 11.30
C GLU A 283 -17.76 0.91 10.76
N GLY A 284 -17.64 1.29 9.48
CA GLY A 284 -18.58 2.19 8.82
C GLY A 284 -19.98 1.61 8.66
N VAL A 285 -20.08 0.32 8.32
CA VAL A 285 -21.38 -0.37 8.17
C VAL A 285 -22.03 -0.61 9.53
N LYS A 286 -21.23 -0.97 10.54
CA LYS A 286 -21.69 -1.06 11.93
C LYS A 286 -22.34 0.25 12.39
N LEU A 287 -21.69 1.38 12.10
CA LEU A 287 -22.19 2.71 12.49
C LEU A 287 -23.52 3.06 11.80
N LYS A 288 -23.66 2.75 10.50
CA LYS A 288 -24.92 2.95 9.77
C LYS A 288 -26.07 2.13 10.36
N ILE A 289 -25.82 0.86 10.66
CA ILE A 289 -26.82 -0.03 11.28
C ILE A 289 -27.23 0.52 12.65
N ILE A 290 -26.26 0.88 13.50
CA ILE A 290 -26.52 1.48 14.82
C ILE A 290 -27.37 2.76 14.70
N ASN A 291 -27.05 3.64 13.75
CA ASN A 291 -27.79 4.89 13.54
C ASN A 291 -29.22 4.64 13.06
N ALA A 292 -29.41 3.73 12.09
CA ALA A 292 -30.74 3.36 11.60
C ALA A 292 -31.61 2.74 12.72
N TRP A 293 -31.02 1.90 13.57
CA TRP A 293 -31.71 1.32 14.72
C TRP A 293 -32.02 2.34 15.83
N SER A 294 -31.13 3.30 16.06
CA SER A 294 -31.36 4.39 17.02
C SER A 294 -32.52 5.27 16.59
N GLU A 295 -32.58 5.61 15.29
CA GLU A 295 -33.68 6.39 14.72
C GLU A 295 -35.02 5.64 14.84
N LEU A 296 -35.00 4.33 14.57
CA LEU A 296 -36.19 3.48 14.67
C LEU A 296 -36.68 3.38 16.13
N THR A 297 -35.76 3.19 17.07
CA THR A 297 -35.99 3.19 18.54
C THR A 297 -36.63 4.48 19.02
N GLU A 298 -36.12 5.63 18.56
CA GLU A 298 -36.65 6.94 18.91
C GLU A 298 -38.09 7.11 18.37
N ARG A 299 -38.35 6.65 17.14
CA ARG A 299 -39.68 6.70 16.53
C ARG A 299 -40.70 5.84 17.29
N PHE A 300 -40.33 4.61 17.68
CA PHE A 300 -41.19 3.76 18.51
C PHE A 300 -41.46 4.40 19.88
N SER A 301 -40.46 5.06 20.48
CA SER A 301 -40.61 5.77 21.76
C SER A 301 -41.62 6.91 21.66
N ARG A 302 -41.59 7.67 20.56
CA ARG A 302 -42.54 8.77 20.28
C ARG A 302 -43.96 8.29 20.02
N GLN A 303 -44.14 7.05 19.54
CA GLN A 303 -45.46 6.45 19.30
C GLN A 303 -46.07 5.78 20.54
N HIS A 304 -45.47 5.93 21.73
CA HIS A 304 -45.89 5.27 22.99
C HIS A 304 -46.03 3.75 22.88
N MET A 305 -45.28 3.13 21.97
CA MET A 305 -45.29 1.68 21.76
C MET A 305 -44.26 0.95 22.62
N ILE A 306 -43.56 1.68 23.50
CA ILE A 306 -42.43 1.20 24.27
C ILE A 306 -42.73 1.31 25.77
N THR A 307 -42.54 0.22 26.51
CA THR A 307 -42.67 0.19 27.98
C THR A 307 -41.44 0.82 28.66
N GLU A 308 -41.59 1.36 29.87
CA GLU A 308 -40.46 1.93 30.64
C GLU A 308 -39.34 0.90 30.91
N GLU A 309 -39.71 -0.38 31.00
CA GLU A 309 -38.78 -1.51 31.11
C GLU A 309 -37.83 -1.61 29.90
N TRP A 310 -38.31 -1.27 28.70
CA TRP A 310 -37.51 -1.29 27.47
C TRP A 310 -36.53 -0.12 27.39
N LYS A 311 -36.93 1.08 27.80
CA LYS A 311 -36.02 2.24 27.89
C LYS A 311 -34.83 1.93 28.81
N HIS A 312 -35.09 1.23 29.91
CA HIS A 312 -34.05 0.80 30.83
C HIS A 312 -33.10 -0.24 30.20
N ARG A 313 -33.63 -1.23 29.46
CA ARG A 313 -32.81 -2.27 28.82
C ARG A 313 -31.98 -1.75 27.64
N VAL A 314 -32.54 -0.86 26.81
CA VAL A 314 -31.80 -0.20 25.72
C VAL A 314 -30.71 0.71 26.28
N GLY A 315 -31.02 1.54 27.27
CA GLY A 315 -30.00 2.39 27.91
C GLY A 315 -28.89 1.60 28.62
N ALA A 316 -29.20 0.41 29.16
CA ALA A 316 -28.19 -0.50 29.72
C ALA A 316 -27.30 -1.11 28.62
N ALA A 317 -27.89 -1.48 27.48
CA ALA A 317 -27.17 -2.04 26.34
C ALA A 317 -26.29 -1.00 25.62
N GLU A 318 -26.77 0.24 25.45
CA GLU A 318 -25.99 1.37 24.91
C GLU A 318 -24.78 1.69 25.80
N LYS A 319 -24.97 1.74 27.12
CA LYS A 319 -23.86 1.93 28.08
C LYS A 319 -22.84 0.80 28.00
N LYS A 320 -23.28 -0.44 27.85
CA LYS A 320 -22.40 -1.61 27.74
C LYS A 320 -21.65 -1.64 26.40
N ALA A 321 -22.29 -1.22 25.31
CA ALA A 321 -21.73 -1.13 23.96
C ALA A 321 -20.59 -0.10 23.84
N THR A 322 -20.57 0.95 24.67
CA THR A 322 -19.42 1.88 24.72
C THR A 322 -18.14 1.26 25.32
N SER A 323 -18.22 0.06 25.93
CA SER A 323 -17.06 -0.62 26.56
C SER A 323 -16.57 -1.88 25.84
N GLU A 324 -17.43 -2.60 25.10
CA GLU A 324 -17.07 -3.82 24.34
C GLU A 324 -17.75 -3.78 22.96
N LYS A 325 -16.97 -3.51 21.90
CA LYS A 325 -17.46 -2.95 20.63
C LYS A 325 -18.17 -3.90 19.65
N THR A 326 -18.24 -5.21 19.86
CA THR A 326 -18.71 -6.12 18.78
C THR A 326 -19.75 -7.18 19.18
N SER A 327 -19.81 -7.62 20.44
CA SER A 327 -20.71 -8.72 20.82
C SER A 327 -22.17 -8.28 21.11
N LEU A 328 -22.39 -7.01 21.45
CA LEU A 328 -23.68 -6.53 22.00
C LEU A 328 -24.70 -6.05 20.96
N THR A 329 -24.28 -5.69 19.74
CA THR A 329 -25.21 -5.32 18.66
C THR A 329 -26.09 -6.50 18.25
N ILE A 330 -25.56 -7.73 18.38
CA ILE A 330 -26.28 -8.99 18.09
C ILE A 330 -27.36 -9.27 19.15
N GLU A 331 -27.06 -9.07 20.45
CA GLU A 331 -28.05 -9.24 21.52
C GLU A 331 -29.22 -8.24 21.38
N LEU A 332 -28.93 -7.00 21.00
CA LEU A 332 -29.95 -5.97 20.75
C LEU A 332 -30.86 -6.32 19.57
N ILE A 333 -30.30 -6.80 18.46
CA ILE A 333 -31.08 -7.22 17.28
C ILE A 333 -31.95 -8.45 17.59
N VAL A 334 -31.40 -9.44 18.31
CA VAL A 334 -32.12 -10.67 18.69
C VAL A 334 -33.25 -10.38 19.69
N LEU A 335 -33.00 -9.53 20.70
CA LEU A 335 -34.03 -9.12 21.67
C LEU A 335 -35.18 -8.36 21.00
N CYS A 336 -34.89 -7.48 20.05
CA CYS A 336 -35.90 -6.74 19.30
C CYS A 336 -36.71 -7.64 18.36
N ALA A 337 -36.08 -8.62 17.68
CA ALA A 337 -36.76 -9.57 16.81
C ALA A 337 -37.68 -10.55 17.56
N GLN A 338 -37.32 -10.92 18.80
CA GLN A 338 -38.15 -11.77 19.66
C GLN A 338 -39.43 -11.06 20.13
N LEU A 339 -39.32 -9.77 20.48
CA LEU A 339 -40.41 -8.96 21.04
C LEU A 339 -41.50 -8.58 20.03
N VAL A 340 -41.17 -8.41 18.74
CA VAL A 340 -42.18 -8.16 17.70
C VAL A 340 -43.07 -9.39 17.47
N THR A 341 -42.68 -10.56 17.97
CA THR A 341 -43.38 -11.83 17.77
C THR A 341 -44.13 -12.39 18.98
N THR A 342 -44.15 -11.66 20.11
CA THR A 342 -44.91 -11.98 21.34
C THR A 342 -45.92 -10.89 21.64
#